data_AF-A0A1M5H9N8-F1
#
_entry.id   AF-A0A1M5H9N8-F1
#
_cell.length_a   1.000
_cell.length_b   1.000
_cell.length_c   1.000
_cell.angle_alpha   90.00
_cell.angle_beta   90.00
_cell.angle_gamma   90.00
#
_symmetry.space_group_name_H-M   'P 1'
#
loop_
_entity.id
_entity.type
_entity.pdbx_description
1 polymer ?
#
loop_
_entity_poly.entity_id
_entity_poly.type
_entity_poly.pdbx_seq_one_letter_code
_entity_poly.pdbx_strand_id
1 'polypeptide(L)'
;MRGMPAGRALAAGLLAAAGVVLPSVPAATATAAATAPRAAAPGSCEQAPTPGVPIPATAPRDPLLEQLGLDHAWPLSTGTGVTVGIVDTGVDPASPKLAGAVQLGRSYHVVDTKAVYADAPDGRVDCDGHGTEIAGIVAGRTEAGDDRVSGVAPGASVYPVSIQGDIGQVPSALVAAAITDAARHASVINLSFAQPADHDDIRAAVKYAVAHDVVVVAASANEAGGAGGAGGSTRAKQYPAAYPGVLAVAAVDADDAPVSGASTGSWISIAAPGDSLTTVPRGGKGYVTVTGTSFATGVVSGAAALLRSRFPHLSAAGVIARLERSAVPPGDGGRADAVGAGVVDPYAALTDARGPASAGPGAAAGRVPIARTHDDRGDDGHGAIVGTAAVLAALAVVIGTATISVRAGRRRGWVAGRRRRRAVDEREVRPHPAQLG
;
A
#
# COMPACT_ATOMS: atom_id res chain seq x y z
N MET A 1 -40.22 -25.28 -78.72
CA MET A 1 -40.66 -23.89 -78.95
C MET A 1 -39.44 -22.99 -78.98
N ARG A 2 -39.27 -22.26 -80.09
CA ARG A 2 -38.62 -20.94 -80.31
C ARG A 2 -37.85 -20.34 -79.12
N GLY A 3 -36.60 -19.88 -79.21
CA GLY A 3 -35.66 -19.69 -80.33
C GLY A 3 -34.34 -19.06 -79.83
N MET A 4 -33.27 -19.28 -80.62
CA MET A 4 -32.15 -18.40 -81.07
C MET A 4 -31.84 -17.05 -80.37
N PRO A 5 -30.67 -16.38 -80.64
CA PRO A 5 -29.39 -16.78 -81.26
C PRO A 5 -28.15 -16.30 -80.43
N ALA A 6 -26.96 -16.89 -80.56
CA ALA A 6 -25.88 -16.66 -81.54
C ALA A 6 -25.33 -15.22 -81.64
N GLY A 7 -24.00 -15.09 -81.51
CA GLY A 7 -23.24 -13.88 -81.85
C GLY A 7 -21.78 -13.94 -81.41
N ARG A 8 -20.93 -14.66 -82.16
CA ARG A 8 -19.84 -14.12 -83.03
C ARG A 8 -18.57 -13.73 -82.26
N ALA A 9 -17.51 -14.54 -82.33
CA ALA A 9 -16.55 -14.69 -83.44
C ALA A 9 -15.38 -13.71 -83.34
N LEU A 10 -14.16 -14.23 -83.21
CA LEU A 10 -13.13 -14.12 -84.23
C LEU A 10 -11.87 -14.91 -83.85
N ALA A 11 -11.44 -15.71 -84.81
CA ALA A 11 -10.23 -16.49 -84.84
C ALA A 11 -8.99 -15.61 -85.09
N ALA A 12 -7.83 -16.07 -84.65
CA ALA A 12 -6.66 -16.32 -85.50
C ALA A 12 -5.40 -16.54 -84.64
N GLY A 13 -4.56 -17.50 -85.04
CA GLY A 13 -3.15 -17.50 -84.66
C GLY A 13 -2.62 -18.85 -84.18
N LEU A 14 -2.40 -19.78 -85.11
CA LEU A 14 -1.48 -20.91 -84.91
C LEU A 14 -0.06 -20.38 -84.62
N LEU A 15 0.59 -20.96 -83.60
CA LEU A 15 2.03 -21.28 -83.65
C LEU A 15 2.31 -22.39 -82.63
N ALA A 16 2.59 -23.57 -83.15
CA ALA A 16 3.09 -24.72 -82.40
C ALA A 16 4.60 -24.57 -82.20
N ALA A 17 5.08 -24.75 -80.97
CA ALA A 17 6.45 -25.18 -80.71
C ALA A 17 6.62 -25.71 -79.28
N ALA A 18 6.96 -27.00 -79.22
CA ALA A 18 7.83 -27.68 -78.25
C ALA A 18 7.66 -27.40 -76.75
N GLY A 19 7.20 -28.43 -76.04
CA GLY A 19 7.25 -28.49 -74.59
C GLY A 19 8.68 -28.57 -74.05
N VAL A 20 8.90 -27.84 -72.96
CA VAL A 20 9.79 -28.22 -71.87
C VAL A 20 9.03 -27.89 -70.59
N VAL A 21 8.61 -28.93 -69.86
CA VAL A 21 8.04 -28.79 -68.53
C VAL A 21 9.19 -28.47 -67.58
N LEU A 22 9.33 -27.19 -67.22
CA LEU A 22 10.15 -26.78 -66.09
C LEU A 22 9.32 -26.99 -64.82
N PRO A 23 9.84 -27.70 -63.79
CA PRO A 23 9.13 -27.83 -62.53
C PRO A 23 8.96 -26.45 -61.91
N SER A 24 7.72 -26.07 -61.64
CA SER A 24 7.36 -24.86 -60.92
C SER A 24 7.97 -24.96 -59.53
N VAL A 25 8.98 -24.14 -59.24
CA VAL A 25 9.42 -23.90 -57.87
C VAL A 25 8.25 -23.22 -57.16
N PRO A 26 7.63 -23.84 -56.14
CA PRO A 26 6.58 -23.15 -55.40
C PRO A 26 7.23 -21.93 -54.74
N ALA A 27 6.65 -20.75 -54.98
CA ALA A 27 7.01 -19.54 -54.28
C ALA A 27 6.96 -19.85 -52.78
N ALA A 28 8.13 -19.81 -52.13
CA ALA A 28 8.24 -19.85 -50.68
C ALA A 28 7.49 -18.63 -50.15
N THR A 29 6.22 -18.83 -49.81
CA THR A 29 5.46 -17.90 -49.00
C THR A 29 6.19 -17.86 -47.67
N ALA A 30 6.94 -16.79 -47.43
CA ALA A 30 7.41 -16.43 -46.11
C ALA A 30 6.16 -16.22 -45.25
N THR A 31 5.70 -17.29 -44.63
CA THR A 31 4.78 -17.22 -43.51
C THR A 31 5.55 -16.47 -42.43
N ALA A 32 5.27 -15.17 -42.31
CA ALA A 32 5.55 -14.45 -41.08
C ALA A 32 4.84 -15.26 -40.00
N ALA A 33 5.60 -16.07 -39.27
CA ALA A 33 5.13 -16.73 -38.08
C ALA A 33 4.67 -15.60 -37.17
N ALA A 34 3.36 -15.40 -37.09
CA ALA A 34 2.74 -14.63 -36.04
C ALA A 34 3.24 -15.29 -34.76
N THR A 35 4.22 -14.65 -34.13
CA THR A 35 4.68 -15.02 -32.80
C THR A 35 3.45 -14.85 -31.94
N ALA A 36 2.80 -15.96 -31.61
CA ALA A 36 1.78 -15.98 -30.58
C ALA A 36 2.37 -15.24 -29.38
N PRO A 37 1.62 -14.34 -28.71
CA PRO A 37 2.12 -13.71 -27.49
C PRO A 37 2.58 -14.85 -26.59
N ARG A 38 3.89 -14.87 -26.32
CA ARG A 38 4.47 -15.82 -25.39
C ARG A 38 3.76 -15.53 -24.07
N ALA A 39 2.88 -16.45 -23.65
CA ALA A 39 2.33 -16.41 -22.31
C ALA A 39 3.51 -16.18 -21.36
N ALA A 40 3.44 -15.12 -20.55
CA ALA A 40 4.46 -14.83 -19.57
C ALA A 40 4.73 -16.11 -18.78
N ALA A 41 6.01 -16.45 -18.59
CA ALA A 41 6.33 -17.59 -17.74
C ALA A 41 5.74 -17.33 -16.35
N PRO A 42 5.15 -18.34 -15.68
CA PRO A 42 4.66 -18.16 -14.32
C PRO A 42 5.81 -17.60 -13.45
N GLY A 43 5.60 -16.42 -12.87
CA GLY A 43 6.57 -15.74 -12.01
C GLY A 43 7.37 -14.58 -12.62
N SER A 44 7.10 -14.12 -13.85
CA SER A 44 7.68 -12.87 -14.36
C SER A 44 6.65 -11.73 -14.33
N CYS A 45 6.95 -10.67 -13.57
CA CYS A 45 6.14 -9.46 -13.56
C CYS A 45 6.22 -8.75 -14.91
N GLU A 46 5.08 -8.36 -15.48
CA GLU A 46 5.03 -7.63 -16.75
C GLU A 46 5.63 -6.22 -16.62
N GLN A 47 5.53 -5.63 -15.43
CA GLN A 47 6.01 -4.28 -15.14
C GLN A 47 7.29 -4.32 -14.30
N ALA A 48 8.32 -3.64 -14.80
CA ALA A 48 9.55 -3.41 -14.05
C ALA A 48 9.25 -2.69 -12.72
N PRO A 49 9.98 -3.01 -11.64
CA PRO A 49 9.84 -2.30 -10.37
C PRO A 49 10.21 -0.83 -10.52
N THR A 50 9.45 0.04 -9.84
CA THR A 50 9.84 1.42 -9.61
C THR A 50 11.01 1.41 -8.61
N PRO A 51 12.17 1.97 -8.95
CA PRO A 51 13.29 2.01 -8.01
C PRO A 51 12.93 2.80 -6.74
N GLY A 52 13.36 2.29 -5.59
CA GLY A 52 13.26 3.03 -4.33
C GLY A 52 14.09 4.30 -4.34
N VAL A 53 13.67 5.25 -3.51
CA VAL A 53 14.40 6.50 -3.28
C VAL A 53 15.43 6.28 -2.16
N PRO A 54 16.72 6.60 -2.37
CA PRO A 54 17.69 6.57 -1.28
C PRO A 54 17.36 7.61 -0.22
N ILE A 55 17.46 7.23 1.06
CA ILE A 55 17.35 8.19 2.16
C ILE A 55 18.73 8.85 2.38
N PRO A 56 18.85 10.19 2.28
CA PRO A 56 20.11 10.90 2.50
C PRO A 56 20.76 10.53 3.82
N ALA A 57 22.08 10.37 3.88
CA ALA A 57 22.80 10.00 5.11
C ALA A 57 22.51 10.91 6.31
N THR A 58 22.11 12.16 6.05
CA THR A 58 21.76 13.17 7.06
C THR A 58 20.29 13.16 7.48
N ALA A 59 19.44 12.34 6.85
CA ALA A 59 18.03 12.26 7.22
C ALA A 59 17.89 11.73 8.65
N PRO A 60 16.92 12.24 9.42
CA PRO A 60 16.62 11.70 10.73
C PRO A 60 16.16 10.25 10.61
N ARG A 61 16.07 9.59 11.77
CA ARG A 61 15.50 8.27 11.88
C ARG A 61 14.01 8.30 11.49
N ASP A 62 13.50 7.18 11.01
CA ASP A 62 12.08 7.03 10.68
C ASP A 62 11.22 7.37 11.92
N PRO A 63 10.28 8.32 11.79
CA PRO A 63 9.34 8.66 12.87
C PRO A 63 8.61 7.45 13.45
N LEU A 64 8.42 6.38 12.67
CA LEU A 64 7.84 5.11 13.14
C LEU A 64 8.60 4.51 14.33
N LEU A 65 9.94 4.55 14.30
CA LEU A 65 10.78 3.97 15.37
C LEU A 65 10.65 4.77 16.67
N GLU A 66 10.47 6.08 16.55
CA GLU A 66 10.25 6.99 17.68
C GLU A 66 8.83 6.84 18.25
N GLN A 67 7.80 6.89 17.40
CA GLN A 67 6.39 6.82 17.80
C GLN A 67 6.05 5.47 18.47
N LEU A 68 6.65 4.37 18.02
CA LEU A 68 6.43 3.03 18.58
C LEU A 68 7.41 2.66 19.71
N GLY A 69 8.36 3.52 20.07
CA GLY A 69 9.34 3.25 21.13
C GLY A 69 10.19 1.99 20.89
N LEU A 70 10.52 1.68 19.63
CA LEU A 70 11.11 0.39 19.27
C LEU A 70 12.53 0.19 19.80
N ASP A 71 13.28 1.26 20.04
CA ASP A 71 14.58 1.21 20.70
C ASP A 71 14.53 0.64 22.11
N HIS A 72 13.41 0.85 22.80
CA HIS A 72 13.19 0.27 24.12
C HIS A 72 12.61 -1.14 24.04
N ALA A 73 11.90 -1.47 22.96
CA ALA A 73 11.33 -2.79 22.71
C ALA A 73 12.37 -3.85 22.31
N TRP A 74 13.29 -3.52 21.40
CA TRP A 74 14.24 -4.49 20.83
C TRP A 74 15.21 -5.15 21.82
N PRO A 75 15.69 -4.47 22.88
CA PRO A 75 16.44 -5.14 23.94
C PRO A 75 15.66 -6.25 24.66
N LEU A 76 14.32 -6.19 24.63
CA LEU A 76 13.45 -7.20 25.24
C LEU A 76 13.06 -8.30 24.26
N SER A 77 12.84 -7.96 23.00
CA SER A 77 12.45 -8.88 21.94
C SER A 77 12.66 -8.26 20.56
N THR A 78 13.18 -9.04 19.63
CA THR A 78 13.26 -8.66 18.20
C THR A 78 12.30 -9.48 17.33
N GLY A 79 11.51 -10.37 17.92
CA GLY A 79 10.63 -11.28 17.16
C GLY A 79 11.33 -12.57 16.70
N THR A 80 12.56 -12.83 17.14
CA THR A 80 13.30 -14.06 16.79
C THR A 80 12.49 -15.32 17.09
N GLY A 81 12.49 -16.26 16.13
CA GLY A 81 11.77 -17.54 16.24
C GLY A 81 10.28 -17.46 15.87
N VAL A 82 9.76 -16.28 15.56
CA VAL A 82 8.37 -16.10 15.12
C VAL A 82 8.32 -15.95 13.60
N THR A 83 7.45 -16.73 12.97
CA THR A 83 7.05 -16.55 11.57
C THR A 83 5.74 -15.78 11.50
N VAL A 84 5.72 -14.72 10.67
CA VAL A 84 4.54 -13.93 10.30
C VAL A 84 4.13 -14.32 8.87
N GLY A 85 2.91 -14.80 8.69
CA GLY A 85 2.34 -15.10 7.39
C GLY A 85 1.76 -13.84 6.77
N ILE A 86 2.24 -13.44 5.59
CA ILE A 86 1.71 -12.26 4.88
C ILE A 86 0.86 -12.78 3.72
N VAL A 87 -0.47 -12.68 3.84
CA VAL A 87 -1.41 -13.03 2.77
C VAL A 87 -1.70 -11.77 1.96
N ASP A 88 -0.98 -11.62 0.84
CA ASP A 88 -0.93 -10.37 0.08
C ASP A 88 -0.47 -10.61 -1.38
N THR A 89 0.17 -9.66 -2.04
CA THR A 89 0.61 -9.74 -3.45
C THR A 89 1.87 -10.60 -3.67
N GLY A 90 2.53 -11.01 -2.59
CA GLY A 90 3.82 -11.69 -2.57
C GLY A 90 4.86 -10.88 -1.80
N VAL A 91 6.10 -11.38 -1.70
CA VAL A 91 7.20 -10.64 -1.04
C VAL A 91 8.50 -10.80 -1.80
N ASP A 92 8.98 -9.72 -2.43
CA ASP A 92 10.27 -9.68 -3.09
C ASP A 92 11.43 -9.59 -2.07
N PRO A 93 12.31 -10.60 -1.97
CA PRO A 93 13.41 -10.61 -1.02
C PRO A 93 14.63 -9.78 -1.47
N ALA A 94 14.58 -9.11 -2.64
CA ALA A 94 15.73 -8.43 -3.22
C ALA A 94 16.25 -7.25 -2.38
N SER A 95 15.43 -6.68 -1.50
CA SER A 95 15.89 -5.64 -0.58
C SER A 95 16.90 -6.20 0.44
N PRO A 96 18.07 -5.57 0.65
CA PRO A 96 19.01 -5.97 1.70
C PRO A 96 18.38 -6.03 3.09
N LYS A 97 17.42 -5.15 3.34
CA LYS A 97 16.61 -5.10 4.56
C LYS A 97 15.73 -6.34 4.77
N LEU A 98 15.50 -7.16 3.75
CA LEU A 98 14.75 -8.41 3.87
C LEU A 98 15.67 -9.64 3.79
N ALA A 99 16.98 -9.45 3.81
CA ALA A 99 17.96 -10.53 3.73
C ALA A 99 17.71 -11.57 4.84
N GLY A 100 17.46 -12.81 4.40
CA GLY A 100 17.18 -13.95 5.28
C GLY A 100 15.89 -13.83 6.09
N ALA A 101 15.03 -12.83 5.84
CA ALA A 101 13.73 -12.69 6.51
C ALA A 101 12.63 -13.48 5.78
N VAL A 102 12.66 -13.51 4.46
CA VAL A 102 11.59 -14.09 3.64
C VAL A 102 11.83 -15.58 3.44
N GLN A 103 10.92 -16.43 3.91
CA GLN A 103 10.93 -17.89 3.71
C GLN A 103 10.37 -18.27 2.34
N LEU A 104 10.46 -19.56 1.99
CA LEU A 104 9.69 -20.10 0.87
C LEU A 104 8.24 -20.21 1.32
N GLY A 105 7.34 -19.57 0.58
CA GLY A 105 5.92 -19.60 0.83
C GLY A 105 5.16 -20.15 -0.38
N ARG A 106 3.98 -19.60 -0.65
CA ARG A 106 3.09 -20.08 -1.72
C ARG A 106 2.47 -18.95 -2.53
N SER A 107 2.10 -19.26 -3.77
CA SER A 107 1.35 -18.39 -4.66
C SER A 107 0.04 -19.08 -5.04
N TYR A 108 -1.05 -18.33 -4.99
CA TYR A 108 -2.39 -18.75 -5.33
C TYR A 108 -2.90 -17.91 -6.49
N HIS A 109 -3.43 -18.56 -7.52
CA HIS A 109 -4.03 -17.89 -8.67
C HIS A 109 -5.23 -18.67 -9.19
N VAL A 110 -6.06 -17.99 -9.99
CA VAL A 110 -7.22 -18.58 -10.64
C VAL A 110 -6.80 -19.14 -11.99
N VAL A 111 -7.07 -20.42 -12.25
CA VAL A 111 -6.97 -21.02 -13.59
C VAL A 111 -8.36 -21.45 -14.05
N ASP A 112 -8.70 -21.11 -15.30
CA ASP A 112 -9.92 -21.55 -15.99
C ASP A 112 -11.22 -21.38 -15.19
N THR A 113 -11.36 -20.23 -14.52
CA THR A 113 -12.57 -19.74 -13.82
C THR A 113 -13.12 -20.59 -12.66
N LYS A 114 -12.53 -21.76 -12.33
CA LYS A 114 -13.08 -22.66 -11.30
C LYS A 114 -12.06 -23.41 -10.44
N ALA A 115 -10.79 -23.44 -10.83
CA ALA A 115 -9.77 -24.18 -10.08
C ALA A 115 -8.80 -23.23 -9.38
N VAL A 116 -8.73 -23.36 -8.06
CA VAL A 116 -7.69 -22.74 -7.23
C VAL A 116 -6.44 -23.59 -7.39
N TYR A 117 -5.43 -23.06 -8.08
CA TYR A 117 -4.12 -23.71 -8.15
C TYR A 117 -3.13 -22.99 -7.23
N ALA A 118 -2.34 -23.80 -6.53
CA ALA A 118 -1.15 -23.39 -5.81
C ALA A 118 0.07 -23.74 -6.66
N ASP A 119 0.20 -23.14 -7.85
CA ASP A 119 1.38 -23.39 -8.68
C ASP A 119 2.40 -22.26 -8.49
N ALA A 120 3.59 -22.66 -8.09
CA ALA A 120 4.76 -21.84 -7.80
C ALA A 120 4.98 -20.75 -8.88
N PRO A 121 5.45 -19.55 -8.49
CA PRO A 121 6.54 -19.34 -7.52
C PRO A 121 6.14 -19.40 -6.04
N ASP A 122 7.15 -19.62 -5.20
CA ASP A 122 7.15 -19.77 -3.73
C ASP A 122 6.65 -18.54 -2.93
N GLY A 123 5.72 -17.74 -3.48
CA GLY A 123 5.23 -16.50 -2.88
C GLY A 123 6.24 -15.34 -2.88
N ARG A 124 7.49 -15.55 -3.33
CA ARG A 124 8.53 -14.51 -3.33
C ARG A 124 8.55 -13.60 -4.55
N VAL A 125 7.59 -13.79 -5.46
CA VAL A 125 7.37 -12.90 -6.59
C VAL A 125 6.27 -11.94 -6.20
N ASP A 126 6.60 -10.66 -6.12
CA ASP A 126 5.67 -9.57 -5.88
C ASP A 126 5.68 -8.62 -7.06
N CYS A 127 4.58 -8.63 -7.83
CA CYS A 127 4.46 -7.79 -9.02
C CYS A 127 3.81 -6.44 -8.73
N ASP A 128 3.18 -6.30 -7.57
CA ASP A 128 2.52 -5.07 -7.15
C ASP A 128 3.49 -4.26 -6.27
N GLY A 129 4.04 -4.87 -5.22
CA GLY A 129 4.94 -4.25 -4.25
C GLY A 129 4.36 -4.18 -2.84
N HIS A 130 3.03 -4.21 -2.71
CA HIS A 130 2.33 -4.02 -1.44
C HIS A 130 2.74 -5.04 -0.36
N GLY A 131 2.81 -6.33 -0.70
CA GLY A 131 3.26 -7.35 0.25
C GLY A 131 4.74 -7.19 0.65
N THR A 132 5.60 -6.75 -0.26
CA THR A 132 7.01 -6.44 0.03
C THR A 132 7.14 -5.24 0.99
N GLU A 133 6.34 -4.21 0.78
CA GLU A 133 6.29 -3.02 1.64
C GLU A 133 5.83 -3.37 3.06
N ILE A 134 4.81 -4.23 3.19
CA ILE A 134 4.35 -4.76 4.49
C ILE A 134 5.45 -5.62 5.13
N ALA A 135 6.13 -6.48 4.37
CA ALA A 135 7.22 -7.30 4.89
C ALA A 135 8.37 -6.44 5.46
N GLY A 136 8.66 -5.29 4.82
CA GLY A 136 9.61 -4.31 5.33
C GLY A 136 9.19 -3.74 6.68
N ILE A 137 7.93 -3.37 6.84
CA ILE A 137 7.36 -2.87 8.11
C ILE A 137 7.38 -3.95 9.20
N VAL A 138 7.10 -5.21 8.85
CA VAL A 138 7.06 -6.30 9.82
C VAL A 138 8.48 -6.71 10.26
N ALA A 139 9.36 -7.02 9.30
CA ALA A 139 10.60 -7.76 9.55
C ALA A 139 11.84 -7.16 8.87
N GLY A 140 11.77 -5.91 8.40
CA GLY A 140 12.94 -5.18 7.90
C GLY A 140 14.08 -5.22 8.90
N ARG A 141 15.25 -5.70 8.48
CA ARG A 141 16.44 -5.85 9.32
C ARG A 141 17.01 -4.48 9.71
N THR A 142 17.55 -4.42 10.92
CA THR A 142 18.50 -3.35 11.31
C THR A 142 19.84 -3.62 10.63
N GLU A 143 20.42 -2.63 9.95
CA GLU A 143 21.76 -2.73 9.36
C GLU A 143 22.70 -1.74 10.05
N ALA A 144 23.95 -2.15 10.28
CA ALA A 144 24.95 -1.27 10.87
C ALA A 144 25.23 -0.08 9.92
N GLY A 145 24.95 1.14 10.38
CA GLY A 145 25.07 2.36 9.56
C GLY A 145 23.83 2.71 8.74
N ASP A 146 22.75 1.93 8.81
CA ASP A 146 21.45 2.27 8.24
C ASP A 146 20.31 1.76 9.14
N ASP A 147 20.33 2.09 10.43
CA ASP A 147 19.27 1.78 11.41
C ASP A 147 18.08 2.77 11.37
N ARG A 148 18.11 3.65 10.37
CA ARG A 148 17.14 4.73 10.19
C ARG A 148 15.76 4.20 9.81
N VAL A 149 15.70 3.10 9.06
CA VAL A 149 14.46 2.38 8.71
C VAL A 149 14.64 0.91 9.09
N SER A 150 13.68 0.37 9.83
CA SER A 150 13.66 -1.03 10.25
C SER A 150 12.21 -1.47 10.42
N GLY A 151 11.96 -2.77 10.31
CA GLY A 151 10.69 -3.33 10.69
C GLY A 151 10.51 -3.34 12.21
N VAL A 152 9.27 -3.49 12.65
CA VAL A 152 8.88 -3.57 14.07
C VAL A 152 9.52 -4.79 14.74
N ALA A 153 9.56 -5.94 14.07
CA ALA A 153 10.14 -7.20 14.54
C ALA A 153 11.31 -7.63 13.65
N PRO A 154 12.47 -6.95 13.73
CA PRO A 154 13.59 -7.15 12.79
C PRO A 154 14.26 -8.52 12.90
N GLY A 155 13.92 -9.35 13.90
CA GLY A 155 14.36 -10.73 14.06
C GLY A 155 13.34 -11.78 13.61
N ALA A 156 12.12 -11.39 13.24
CA ALA A 156 11.08 -12.30 12.75
C ALA A 156 11.41 -12.85 11.35
N SER A 157 10.68 -13.89 10.94
CA SER A 157 10.65 -14.38 9.57
C SER A 157 9.28 -14.11 8.94
N VAL A 158 9.26 -13.99 7.61
CA VAL A 158 8.05 -13.80 6.81
C VAL A 158 7.78 -15.04 5.98
N TYR A 159 6.57 -15.58 6.06
CA TYR A 159 6.06 -16.62 5.18
C TYR A 159 5.11 -15.96 4.15
N PRO A 160 5.55 -15.76 2.90
CA PRO A 160 4.72 -15.06 1.92
C PRO A 160 3.64 -15.98 1.34
N VAL A 161 2.40 -15.51 1.35
CA VAL A 161 1.28 -16.17 0.69
C VAL A 161 0.71 -15.19 -0.34
N SER A 162 1.20 -15.31 -1.58
CA SER A 162 0.78 -14.46 -2.69
C SER A 162 -0.60 -14.87 -3.19
N ILE A 163 -1.49 -13.91 -3.40
CA ILE A 163 -2.72 -14.04 -4.16
C ILE A 163 -2.56 -13.19 -5.42
N GLN A 164 -2.57 -13.83 -6.59
CA GLN A 164 -2.48 -13.12 -7.86
C GLN A 164 -3.86 -12.61 -8.30
N GLY A 165 -3.91 -11.33 -8.63
CA GLY A 165 -5.14 -10.62 -8.99
C GLY A 165 -5.67 -9.75 -7.85
N ASP A 166 -6.71 -8.97 -8.14
CA ASP A 166 -7.39 -8.18 -7.12
C ASP A 166 -8.11 -9.11 -6.14
N ILE A 167 -7.73 -9.06 -4.85
CA ILE A 167 -8.30 -9.92 -3.81
C ILE A 167 -9.82 -9.74 -3.66
N GLY A 168 -10.35 -8.57 -4.02
CA GLY A 168 -11.80 -8.31 -4.08
C GLY A 168 -12.52 -8.97 -5.26
N GLN A 169 -11.77 -9.49 -6.24
CA GLN A 169 -12.31 -10.10 -7.47
C GLN A 169 -11.99 -11.59 -7.59
N VAL A 170 -11.06 -12.12 -6.79
CA VAL A 170 -10.77 -13.57 -6.76
C VAL A 170 -11.86 -14.33 -5.99
N PRO A 171 -12.08 -15.63 -6.26
CA PRO A 171 -13.01 -16.45 -5.51
C PRO A 171 -12.67 -16.48 -4.01
N SER A 172 -13.68 -16.33 -3.15
CA SER A 172 -13.52 -16.36 -1.68
C SER A 172 -12.86 -17.66 -1.18
N ALA A 173 -13.10 -18.79 -1.86
CA ALA A 173 -12.45 -20.07 -1.58
C ALA A 173 -10.92 -20.03 -1.78
N LEU A 174 -10.42 -19.21 -2.70
CA LEU A 174 -8.98 -19.00 -2.90
C LEU A 174 -8.40 -18.23 -1.72
N VAL A 175 -9.05 -17.14 -1.31
CA VAL A 175 -8.66 -16.35 -0.13
C VAL A 175 -8.66 -17.21 1.14
N ALA A 176 -9.70 -18.04 1.30
CA ALA A 176 -9.80 -18.99 2.41
C ALA A 176 -8.67 -20.02 2.43
N ALA A 177 -8.29 -20.55 1.26
CA ALA A 177 -7.16 -21.47 1.13
C ALA A 177 -5.83 -20.78 1.53
N ALA A 178 -5.60 -19.56 1.05
CA ALA A 178 -4.42 -18.77 1.38
C ALA A 178 -4.32 -18.47 2.90
N ILE A 179 -5.42 -18.06 3.54
CA ILE A 179 -5.48 -17.85 5.00
C ILE A 179 -5.16 -19.15 5.75
N THR A 180 -5.77 -20.26 5.34
CA THR A 180 -5.54 -21.57 5.97
C THR A 180 -4.09 -22.02 5.82
N ASP A 181 -3.46 -21.74 4.69
CA ASP A 181 -2.06 -22.06 4.43
C ASP A 181 -1.11 -21.24 5.29
N ALA A 182 -1.32 -19.92 5.37
CA ALA A 182 -0.58 -19.05 6.28
C ALA A 182 -0.71 -19.54 7.74
N ALA A 183 -1.91 -19.96 8.17
CA ALA A 183 -2.16 -20.48 9.51
C ALA A 183 -1.44 -21.80 9.84
N ARG A 184 -1.03 -22.56 8.84
CA ARG A 184 -0.23 -23.78 9.05
C ARG A 184 1.26 -23.50 9.22
N HIS A 185 1.74 -22.35 8.75
CA HIS A 185 3.18 -22.05 8.67
C HIS A 185 3.59 -20.86 9.53
N ALA A 186 2.63 -20.09 10.06
CA ALA A 186 2.88 -18.89 10.84
C ALA A 186 2.09 -18.87 12.14
N SER A 187 2.65 -18.15 13.11
CA SER A 187 2.05 -17.97 14.45
C SER A 187 1.32 -16.63 14.60
N VAL A 188 1.51 -15.75 13.61
CA VAL A 188 0.83 -14.47 13.37
C VAL A 188 0.52 -14.41 11.88
N ILE A 189 -0.66 -13.96 11.48
CA ILE A 189 -1.01 -13.72 10.07
C ILE A 189 -1.45 -12.27 9.91
N ASN A 190 -0.90 -11.63 8.88
CA ASN A 190 -1.26 -10.31 8.41
C ASN A 190 -2.20 -10.42 7.20
N LEU A 191 -3.41 -9.87 7.31
CA LEU A 191 -4.42 -9.80 6.27
C LEU A 191 -4.66 -8.31 5.92
N SER A 192 -3.83 -7.75 5.05
CA SER A 192 -3.85 -6.32 4.68
C SER A 192 -4.88 -6.02 3.59
N PHE A 193 -6.10 -6.51 3.78
CA PHE A 193 -7.21 -6.27 2.87
C PHE A 193 -8.52 -6.22 3.65
N ALA A 194 -9.51 -5.58 3.03
CA ALA A 194 -10.83 -5.39 3.60
C ALA A 194 -11.90 -5.50 2.51
N GLN A 195 -12.96 -6.23 2.82
CA GLN A 195 -14.10 -6.43 1.93
C GLN A 195 -15.40 -6.19 2.70
N PRO A 196 -16.41 -5.53 2.10
CA PRO A 196 -17.69 -5.29 2.77
C PRO A 196 -18.56 -6.56 2.87
N ALA A 197 -18.21 -7.61 2.13
CA ALA A 197 -18.97 -8.86 2.06
C ALA A 197 -18.44 -9.90 3.06
N ASP A 198 -19.37 -10.54 3.76
CA ASP A 198 -19.10 -11.70 4.61
C ASP A 198 -19.17 -12.97 3.77
N HIS A 199 -18.15 -13.82 3.86
CA HIS A 199 -18.03 -15.05 3.09
C HIS A 199 -17.78 -16.24 4.03
N ASP A 200 -18.62 -17.27 3.93
CA ASP A 200 -18.55 -18.45 4.81
C ASP A 200 -17.19 -19.17 4.76
N ASP A 201 -16.59 -19.29 3.58
CA ASP A 201 -15.27 -19.92 3.42
C ASP A 201 -14.16 -19.13 4.11
N ILE A 202 -14.16 -17.80 3.98
CA ILE A 202 -13.18 -16.92 4.64
C ILE A 202 -13.40 -16.96 6.16
N ARG A 203 -14.66 -16.90 6.61
CA ARG A 203 -15.01 -17.04 8.03
C ARG A 203 -14.51 -18.37 8.59
N ALA A 204 -14.66 -19.46 7.86
CA ALA A 204 -14.19 -20.79 8.25
C ALA A 204 -12.66 -20.85 8.34
N ALA A 205 -11.95 -20.25 7.38
CA ALA A 205 -10.48 -20.18 7.40
C ALA A 205 -9.95 -19.34 8.57
N VAL A 206 -10.58 -18.20 8.87
CA VAL A 206 -10.24 -17.38 10.05
C VAL A 206 -10.51 -18.15 11.34
N LYS A 207 -11.67 -18.82 11.45
CA LYS A 207 -11.97 -19.67 12.60
C LYS A 207 -10.96 -20.80 12.76
N TYR A 208 -10.49 -21.38 11.66
CA TYR A 208 -9.42 -22.38 11.68
C TYR A 208 -8.13 -21.78 12.26
N ALA A 209 -7.69 -20.60 11.80
CA ALA A 209 -6.49 -19.95 12.30
C ALA A 209 -6.58 -19.65 13.80
N VAL A 210 -7.69 -19.06 14.25
CA VAL A 210 -7.94 -18.78 15.68
C VAL A 210 -7.93 -20.06 16.51
N ALA A 211 -8.54 -21.15 16.02
CA ALA A 211 -8.55 -22.44 16.71
C ALA A 211 -7.16 -23.11 16.80
N HIS A 212 -6.22 -22.72 15.93
CA HIS A 212 -4.83 -23.19 15.94
C HIS A 212 -3.87 -22.23 16.64
N ASP A 213 -4.40 -21.36 17.51
CA ASP A 213 -3.62 -20.40 18.29
C ASP A 213 -2.83 -19.40 17.42
N VAL A 214 -3.34 -19.04 16.24
CA VAL A 214 -2.71 -18.05 15.38
C VAL A 214 -3.29 -16.67 15.66
N VAL A 215 -2.43 -15.67 15.86
CA VAL A 215 -2.87 -14.26 15.96
C VAL A 215 -3.24 -13.78 14.56
N VAL A 216 -4.52 -13.51 14.31
CA VAL A 216 -5.00 -12.99 13.03
C VAL A 216 -5.14 -11.47 13.14
N VAL A 217 -4.38 -10.74 12.34
CA VAL A 217 -4.36 -9.27 12.29
C VAL A 217 -4.87 -8.83 10.93
N ALA A 218 -5.86 -7.93 10.88
CA ALA A 218 -6.50 -7.55 9.62
C ALA A 218 -6.82 -6.06 9.53
N ALA A 219 -6.71 -5.50 8.31
CA ALA A 219 -7.02 -4.11 8.03
C ALA A 219 -8.52 -3.82 8.20
N SER A 220 -8.84 -2.71 8.86
CA SER A 220 -10.23 -2.29 9.08
C SER A 220 -10.80 -1.45 7.94
N ALA A 221 -10.05 -1.09 6.92
CA ALA A 221 -10.59 -0.36 5.77
C ALA A 221 -9.89 -0.82 4.49
N ASN A 222 -10.56 -0.62 3.36
CA ASN A 222 -9.93 -0.78 2.06
C ASN A 222 -9.65 0.64 1.54
N GLU A 223 -8.37 1.01 1.48
CA GLU A 223 -7.99 2.30 0.92
C GLU A 223 -8.12 2.21 -0.60
N ALA A 224 -9.30 2.54 -1.13
CA ALA A 224 -9.48 2.67 -2.56
C ALA A 224 -8.69 3.90 -3.07
N GLY A 225 -7.41 3.68 -3.37
CA GLY A 225 -6.60 4.51 -4.27
C GLY A 225 -6.10 5.85 -3.69
N GLY A 226 -4.92 5.82 -3.07
CA GLY A 226 -4.03 6.97 -2.91
C GLY A 226 -4.57 8.17 -2.10
N ALA A 227 -3.67 9.09 -1.78
CA ALA A 227 -4.01 10.38 -1.22
C ALA A 227 -4.90 11.16 -2.21
N GLY A 228 -6.23 11.03 -2.08
CA GLY A 228 -7.20 11.71 -2.94
C GLY A 228 -8.51 10.96 -3.22
N GLY A 229 -8.63 9.69 -2.84
CA GLY A 229 -9.91 8.99 -2.89
C GLY A 229 -10.89 9.57 -1.86
N ALA A 230 -12.01 10.15 -2.32
CA ALA A 230 -13.12 10.56 -1.47
C ALA A 230 -13.88 9.32 -0.93
N GLY A 231 -13.20 8.49 -0.15
CA GLY A 231 -13.82 7.46 0.66
C GLY A 231 -14.34 8.10 1.93
N GLY A 232 -15.65 8.33 2.03
CA GLY A 232 -16.25 8.69 3.31
C GLY A 232 -16.00 7.56 4.33
N SER A 233 -15.77 7.92 5.60
CA SER A 233 -15.69 6.93 6.68
C SER A 233 -16.90 5.98 6.61
N THR A 234 -16.63 4.68 6.54
CA THR A 234 -17.68 3.66 6.53
C THR A 234 -17.91 3.12 7.93
N ARG A 235 -19.18 2.97 8.30
CA ARG A 235 -19.58 2.20 9.50
C ARG A 235 -19.84 0.73 9.21
N ALA A 236 -19.83 0.33 7.93
CA ALA A 236 -20.05 -1.05 7.55
C ALA A 236 -18.86 -1.90 7.99
N LYS A 237 -19.17 -3.05 8.60
CA LYS A 237 -18.17 -4.07 8.93
C LYS A 237 -17.35 -4.42 7.69
N GLN A 238 -16.04 -4.44 7.86
CA GLN A 238 -15.11 -4.95 6.85
C GLN A 238 -14.59 -6.30 7.28
N TYR A 239 -14.55 -7.26 6.37
CA TYR A 239 -14.05 -8.60 6.59
C TYR A 239 -12.69 -8.76 5.89
N PRO A 240 -11.72 -9.46 6.50
CA PRO A 240 -11.88 -10.34 7.66
C PRO A 240 -11.82 -9.67 9.04
N ALA A 241 -11.49 -8.38 9.14
CA ALA A 241 -11.30 -7.68 10.41
C ALA A 241 -12.50 -7.78 11.38
N ALA A 242 -13.73 -7.77 10.88
CA ALA A 242 -14.94 -7.86 11.70
C ALA A 242 -15.30 -9.29 12.16
N TYR A 243 -14.51 -10.32 11.82
CA TYR A 243 -14.73 -11.68 12.32
C TYR A 243 -14.31 -11.83 13.79
N PRO A 244 -15.04 -12.61 14.60
CA PRO A 244 -14.64 -12.88 15.98
C PRO A 244 -13.23 -13.49 16.09
N GLY A 245 -12.42 -12.97 17.01
CA GLY A 245 -11.05 -13.43 17.25
C GLY A 245 -9.99 -12.81 16.35
N VAL A 246 -10.37 -11.91 15.44
CA VAL A 246 -9.45 -11.11 14.63
C VAL A 246 -9.13 -9.80 15.34
N LEU A 247 -7.86 -9.41 15.34
CA LEU A 247 -7.41 -8.10 15.78
C LEU A 247 -7.57 -7.11 14.62
N ALA A 248 -8.64 -6.32 14.65
CA ALA A 248 -8.98 -5.34 13.61
C ALA A 248 -8.18 -4.04 13.80
N VAL A 249 -7.40 -3.67 12.78
CA VAL A 249 -6.44 -2.57 12.86
C VAL A 249 -6.88 -1.36 12.05
N ALA A 250 -7.03 -0.23 12.74
CA ALA A 250 -7.17 1.09 12.12
C ALA A 250 -5.80 1.76 11.90
N ALA A 251 -5.74 2.69 10.94
CA ALA A 251 -4.56 3.50 10.69
C ALA A 251 -4.75 4.91 11.26
N VAL A 252 -3.69 5.42 11.89
CA VAL A 252 -3.59 6.81 12.34
C VAL A 252 -2.37 7.50 11.73
N ASP A 253 -2.40 8.83 11.70
CA ASP A 253 -1.26 9.67 11.39
C ASP A 253 -0.36 9.93 12.62
N ALA A 254 0.63 10.80 12.46
CA ALA A 254 1.58 11.16 13.50
C ALA A 254 0.95 11.89 14.71
N ASP A 255 -0.27 12.43 14.56
CA ASP A 255 -1.03 13.12 15.61
C ASP A 255 -2.09 12.20 16.25
N ASP A 256 -1.98 10.88 16.02
CA ASP A 256 -2.93 9.83 16.41
C ASP A 256 -4.36 10.10 15.88
N ALA A 257 -4.49 10.84 14.78
CA ALA A 257 -5.76 11.06 14.11
C ALA A 257 -6.00 9.96 13.07
N PRO A 258 -7.22 9.40 12.97
CA PRO A 258 -7.54 8.40 11.95
C PRO A 258 -7.27 8.94 10.55
N VAL A 259 -6.64 8.13 9.69
CA VAL A 259 -6.36 8.51 8.31
C VAL A 259 -7.65 8.71 7.50
N SER A 260 -7.58 9.47 6.42
CA SER A 260 -8.71 9.64 5.50
C SER A 260 -9.17 8.28 4.96
N GLY A 261 -10.49 8.03 4.96
CA GLY A 261 -11.05 6.74 4.53
C GLY A 261 -11.21 5.70 5.66
N ALA A 262 -10.71 6.00 6.88
CA ALA A 262 -10.81 5.08 8.00
C ALA A 262 -12.27 4.69 8.32
N SER A 263 -12.47 3.38 8.53
CA SER A 263 -13.72 2.84 9.05
C SER A 263 -13.92 3.27 10.50
N THR A 264 -15.19 3.29 10.94
CA THR A 264 -15.54 3.46 12.35
C THR A 264 -16.57 2.41 12.78
N GLY A 265 -16.37 1.81 13.95
CA GLY A 265 -17.34 0.92 14.57
C GLY A 265 -16.76 0.11 15.71
N SER A 266 -17.65 -0.50 16.51
CA SER A 266 -17.31 -1.30 17.68
C SER A 266 -16.51 -2.58 17.40
N TRP A 267 -16.19 -2.85 16.12
CA TRP A 267 -15.44 -4.01 15.66
C TRP A 267 -13.97 -3.66 15.41
N ILE A 268 -13.56 -2.40 15.56
CA ILE A 268 -12.16 -1.97 15.54
C ILE A 268 -11.53 -2.28 16.90
N SER A 269 -10.41 -2.99 16.89
CA SER A 269 -9.73 -3.46 18.09
C SER A 269 -8.68 -2.48 18.58
N ILE A 270 -7.84 -2.00 17.66
CA ILE A 270 -6.64 -1.19 17.96
C ILE A 270 -6.29 -0.32 16.74
N ALA A 271 -5.49 0.71 16.95
CA ALA A 271 -4.89 1.52 15.89
C ALA A 271 -3.37 1.37 15.87
N ALA A 272 -2.76 1.72 14.74
CA ALA A 272 -1.33 1.86 14.61
C ALA A 272 -0.98 2.96 13.59
N PRO A 273 0.25 3.52 13.64
CA PRO A 273 0.74 4.40 12.59
C PRO A 273 0.54 3.75 11.23
N GLY A 274 -0.07 4.50 10.31
CA GLY A 274 -0.39 4.03 8.97
C GLY A 274 -0.37 5.14 7.93
N ASP A 275 0.05 6.36 8.28
CA ASP A 275 0.31 7.43 7.32
C ASP A 275 1.81 7.70 7.19
N SER A 276 2.25 7.95 5.95
CA SER A 276 3.60 8.41 5.65
C SER A 276 4.72 7.52 6.20
N LEU A 277 4.48 6.21 6.28
CA LEU A 277 5.45 5.22 6.77
C LEU A 277 6.55 4.99 5.73
N THR A 278 7.79 4.88 6.17
CA THR A 278 8.89 4.55 5.25
C THR A 278 9.20 3.06 5.31
N THR A 279 9.24 2.41 4.15
CA THR A 279 9.52 0.98 4.03
C THR A 279 10.30 0.67 2.75
N VAL A 280 10.55 -0.60 2.50
CA VAL A 280 11.33 -1.10 1.36
C VAL A 280 10.44 -1.29 0.14
N PRO A 281 10.92 -0.96 -1.06
CA PRO A 281 10.22 -1.28 -2.31
C PRO A 281 10.52 -2.73 -2.73
N ARG A 282 9.72 -3.24 -3.69
CA ARG A 282 10.17 -4.34 -4.55
C ARG A 282 11.28 -3.89 -5.51
N GLY A 283 12.10 -4.82 -5.97
CA GLY A 283 13.17 -4.58 -6.93
C GLY A 283 14.52 -4.16 -6.32
N GLY A 284 14.64 -4.14 -5.00
CA GLY A 284 15.94 -4.06 -4.32
C GLY A 284 16.09 -2.86 -3.38
N LYS A 285 17.10 -2.02 -3.65
CA LYS A 285 17.54 -0.95 -2.73
C LYS A 285 16.64 0.28 -2.76
N GLY A 286 16.78 1.10 -1.72
CA GLY A 286 16.03 2.35 -1.56
C GLY A 286 14.80 2.15 -0.70
N TYR A 287 13.96 3.18 -0.66
CA TYR A 287 12.80 3.25 0.22
C TYR A 287 11.61 3.88 -0.50
N VAL A 288 10.43 3.58 0.00
CA VAL A 288 9.15 4.16 -0.43
C VAL A 288 8.36 4.61 0.78
N THR A 289 7.50 5.62 0.57
CA THR A 289 6.59 6.12 1.58
C THR A 289 5.18 5.60 1.28
N VAL A 290 4.54 5.03 2.29
CA VAL A 290 3.26 4.33 2.15
C VAL A 290 2.23 4.82 3.18
N THR A 291 0.96 4.84 2.79
CA THR A 291 -0.18 5.23 3.63
C THR A 291 -1.32 4.24 3.46
N GLY A 292 -1.91 3.78 4.58
CA GLY A 292 -3.12 2.96 4.62
C GLY A 292 -3.21 2.03 5.82
N THR A 293 -4.44 1.57 6.09
CA THR A 293 -4.74 0.53 7.09
C THR A 293 -4.00 -0.78 6.86
N SER A 294 -3.67 -1.12 5.61
CA SER A 294 -2.79 -2.23 5.24
C SER A 294 -1.42 -2.19 5.94
N PHE A 295 -0.82 -1.00 6.03
CA PHE A 295 0.53 -0.84 6.58
C PHE A 295 0.50 -0.76 8.11
N ALA A 296 -0.53 -0.15 8.69
CA ALA A 296 -0.82 -0.22 10.12
C ALA A 296 -1.01 -1.68 10.59
N THR A 297 -1.65 -2.53 9.77
CA THR A 297 -1.78 -3.97 10.03
C THR A 297 -0.41 -4.65 10.10
N GLY A 298 0.54 -4.24 9.26
CA GLY A 298 1.94 -4.68 9.31
C GLY A 298 2.62 -4.29 10.63
N VAL A 299 2.43 -3.06 11.10
CA VAL A 299 2.96 -2.58 12.38
C VAL A 299 2.47 -3.47 13.54
N VAL A 300 1.16 -3.70 13.62
CA VAL A 300 0.56 -4.53 14.68
C VAL A 300 1.00 -5.99 14.57
N SER A 301 1.14 -6.52 13.35
CA SER A 301 1.67 -7.87 13.12
C SER A 301 3.09 -8.04 13.64
N GLY A 302 3.94 -7.02 13.44
CA GLY A 302 5.27 -6.98 14.04
C GLY A 302 5.23 -6.92 15.56
N ALA A 303 4.37 -6.09 16.16
CA ALA A 303 4.21 -6.02 17.61
C ALA A 303 3.74 -7.36 18.22
N ALA A 304 2.81 -8.05 17.54
CA ALA A 304 2.39 -9.40 17.90
C ALA A 304 3.56 -10.40 17.82
N ALA A 305 4.43 -10.28 16.81
CA ALA A 305 5.63 -11.11 16.70
C ALA A 305 6.64 -10.87 17.84
N LEU A 306 6.83 -9.61 18.25
CA LEU A 306 7.65 -9.29 19.41
C LEU A 306 7.12 -9.98 20.68
N LEU A 307 5.81 -9.93 20.92
CA LEU A 307 5.17 -10.60 22.05
C LEU A 307 5.27 -12.12 21.97
N ARG A 308 5.01 -12.72 20.81
CA ARG A 308 5.10 -14.18 20.62
C ARG A 308 6.51 -14.70 20.85
N SER A 309 7.53 -13.93 20.47
CA SER A 309 8.94 -14.29 20.72
C SER A 309 9.28 -14.20 22.22
N ARG A 310 8.82 -13.13 22.90
CA ARG A 310 9.11 -12.93 24.33
C ARG A 310 8.30 -13.86 25.24
N PHE A 311 7.05 -14.11 24.88
CA PHE A 311 6.07 -14.85 25.66
C PHE A 311 5.46 -15.98 24.82
N PRO A 312 6.24 -17.03 24.49
CA PRO A 312 5.78 -18.10 23.60
C PRO A 312 4.63 -18.96 24.18
N HIS A 313 4.34 -18.81 25.48
CA HIS A 313 3.24 -19.49 26.17
C HIS A 313 1.92 -18.71 26.13
N LEU A 314 1.92 -17.44 25.67
CA LEU A 314 0.67 -16.70 25.50
C LEU A 314 -0.07 -17.26 24.30
N SER A 315 -1.36 -17.54 24.52
CA SER A 315 -2.28 -17.83 23.43
C SER A 315 -2.48 -16.60 22.54
N ALA A 316 -3.00 -16.81 21.33
CA ALA A 316 -3.33 -15.73 20.40
C ALA A 316 -4.27 -14.70 21.04
N ALA A 317 -5.31 -15.16 21.75
CA ALA A 317 -6.20 -14.29 22.51
C ALA A 317 -5.47 -13.53 23.63
N GLY A 318 -4.49 -14.16 24.28
CA GLY A 318 -3.65 -13.51 25.30
C GLY A 318 -2.74 -12.43 24.71
N VAL A 319 -2.20 -12.64 23.51
CA VAL A 319 -1.42 -11.64 22.78
C VAL A 319 -2.30 -10.45 22.38
N ILE A 320 -3.47 -10.70 21.78
CA ILE A 320 -4.44 -9.66 21.41
C ILE A 320 -4.82 -8.82 22.62
N ALA A 321 -5.26 -9.46 23.71
CA ALA A 321 -5.69 -8.77 24.92
C ALA A 321 -4.55 -7.97 25.57
N ARG A 322 -3.29 -8.39 25.39
CA ARG A 322 -2.12 -7.68 25.91
C ARG A 322 -1.81 -6.44 25.07
N LEU A 323 -1.85 -6.55 23.73
CA LEU A 323 -1.71 -5.40 22.83
C LEU A 323 -2.79 -4.35 23.09
N GLU A 324 -4.06 -4.75 23.19
CA GLU A 324 -5.18 -3.82 23.43
C GLU A 324 -5.06 -3.12 24.78
N ARG A 325 -4.76 -3.84 25.86
CA ARG A 325 -4.69 -3.26 27.22
C ARG A 325 -3.45 -2.35 27.44
N SER A 326 -2.40 -2.54 26.66
CA SER A 326 -1.20 -1.70 26.71
C SER A 326 -1.23 -0.57 25.70
N ALA A 327 -2.22 -0.51 24.82
CA ALA A 327 -2.36 0.55 23.83
C ALA A 327 -2.48 1.93 24.51
N VAL A 328 -1.97 2.97 23.85
CA VAL A 328 -2.14 4.35 24.25
C VAL A 328 -3.57 4.76 23.92
N PRO A 329 -4.45 4.96 24.93
CA PRO A 329 -5.86 5.20 24.66
C PRO A 329 -6.03 6.51 23.89
N PRO A 330 -7.07 6.62 23.03
CA PRO A 330 -7.39 7.91 22.43
C PRO A 330 -7.62 8.94 23.54
N GLY A 331 -7.19 10.17 23.30
CA GLY A 331 -7.58 11.30 24.14
C GLY A 331 -9.10 11.35 24.37
N ASP A 332 -9.51 12.11 25.37
CA ASP A 332 -10.85 12.26 25.95
C ASP A 332 -11.99 12.67 24.99
N GLY A 333 -11.73 12.74 23.68
CA GLY A 333 -12.65 13.14 22.61
C GLY A 333 -13.47 12.02 21.92
N GLY A 334 -13.65 10.85 22.52
CA GLY A 334 -14.66 9.88 22.05
C GLY A 334 -14.34 9.13 20.74
N ARG A 335 -13.06 8.88 20.43
CA ARG A 335 -12.63 8.17 19.21
C ARG A 335 -12.54 6.65 19.35
N ALA A 336 -13.10 6.05 20.41
CA ALA A 336 -13.03 4.60 20.64
C ALA A 336 -13.55 3.79 19.44
N ASP A 337 -14.60 4.28 18.77
CA ASP A 337 -15.13 3.64 17.57
C ASP A 337 -14.20 3.78 16.34
N ALA A 338 -13.16 4.60 16.37
CA ALA A 338 -12.22 4.81 15.27
C ALA A 338 -10.84 4.19 15.52
N VAL A 339 -10.43 4.07 16.78
CA VAL A 339 -9.10 3.56 17.16
C VAL A 339 -9.13 2.38 18.13
N GLY A 340 -10.32 1.88 18.48
CA GLY A 340 -10.51 0.79 19.42
C GLY A 340 -9.91 1.10 20.79
N ALA A 341 -9.04 0.22 21.27
CA ALA A 341 -8.33 0.35 22.53
C ALA A 341 -7.29 1.50 22.54
N GLY A 342 -6.90 2.02 21.38
CA GLY A 342 -5.89 3.06 21.22
C GLY A 342 -4.77 2.67 20.25
N VAL A 343 -3.71 3.47 20.22
CA VAL A 343 -2.55 3.24 19.36
C VAL A 343 -1.62 2.21 20.00
N VAL A 344 -1.17 1.24 19.20
CA VAL A 344 -0.29 0.16 19.66
C VAL A 344 1.01 0.70 20.27
N ASP A 345 1.37 0.20 21.45
CA ASP A 345 2.63 0.48 22.13
C ASP A 345 3.38 -0.85 22.39
N PRO A 346 4.31 -1.23 21.50
CA PRO A 346 5.07 -2.46 21.64
C PRO A 346 5.88 -2.56 22.94
N TYR A 347 6.45 -1.45 23.43
CA TYR A 347 7.26 -1.45 24.65
C TYR A 347 6.38 -1.66 25.89
N ALA A 348 5.26 -0.94 26.00
CA ALA A 348 4.28 -1.15 27.06
C ALA A 348 3.70 -2.57 27.00
N ALA A 349 3.45 -3.11 25.80
CA ALA A 349 3.01 -4.49 25.65
C ALA A 349 4.07 -5.48 26.17
N LEU A 350 5.34 -5.30 25.83
CA LEU A 350 6.42 -6.19 26.28
C LEU A 350 6.67 -6.11 27.79
N THR A 351 6.38 -4.97 28.42
CA THR A 351 6.63 -4.72 29.84
C THR A 351 5.39 -4.84 30.74
N ASP A 352 4.20 -5.09 30.17
CA ASP A 352 2.96 -5.26 30.94
C ASP A 352 3.09 -6.36 32.01
N ALA A 353 3.15 -5.95 33.28
CA ALA A 353 3.26 -6.85 34.43
C ALA A 353 1.92 -7.41 34.90
N ARG A 354 0.81 -6.91 34.33
CA ARG A 354 -0.52 -7.51 34.51
C ARG A 354 -0.44 -8.87 33.82
N GLY A 355 -0.59 -9.96 34.58
CA GLY A 355 -0.56 -11.33 34.06
C GLY A 355 -1.53 -11.55 32.89
N PRO A 356 -1.55 -12.73 32.25
CA PRO A 356 -2.48 -13.01 31.16
C PRO A 356 -3.89 -12.65 31.60
N ALA A 357 -4.59 -11.86 30.77
CA ALA A 357 -5.95 -11.44 31.06
C ALA A 357 -6.79 -12.69 31.29
N SER A 358 -7.20 -12.90 32.54
CA SER A 358 -8.19 -13.93 32.86
C SER A 358 -9.48 -13.43 32.23
N ALA A 359 -10.05 -14.19 31.29
CA ALA A 359 -11.37 -13.89 30.75
C ALA A 359 -12.40 -13.92 31.90
N GLY A 360 -12.68 -12.76 32.49
CA GLY A 360 -13.61 -12.58 33.60
C GLY A 360 -13.98 -11.10 33.78
N PRO A 361 -15.20 -10.77 34.24
CA PRO A 361 -15.70 -9.40 34.20
C PRO A 361 -15.12 -8.57 35.35
N GLY A 362 -14.53 -7.43 34.98
CA GLY A 362 -14.51 -6.20 35.79
C GLY A 362 -13.63 -6.19 37.04
N ALA A 363 -12.43 -5.63 36.90
CA ALA A 363 -11.77 -4.95 38.01
C ALA A 363 -11.20 -3.63 37.51
N ALA A 364 -11.73 -2.52 38.03
CA ALA A 364 -11.32 -1.18 37.66
C ALA A 364 -9.85 -0.94 38.05
N ALA A 365 -9.05 -0.48 37.09
CA ALA A 365 -7.64 -0.13 37.32
C ALA A 365 -7.56 1.19 38.11
N GLY A 366 -6.81 1.19 39.21
CA GLY A 366 -6.47 2.40 39.96
C GLY A 366 -5.64 3.38 39.10
N ARG A 367 -5.94 4.66 39.22
CA ARG A 367 -5.23 5.74 38.52
C ARG A 367 -4.03 6.21 39.36
N VAL A 368 -2.85 6.22 38.77
CA VAL A 368 -1.71 7.03 39.26
C VAL A 368 -1.68 8.30 38.40
N PRO A 369 -1.95 9.49 38.96
CA PRO A 369 -1.90 10.72 38.18
C PRO A 369 -0.45 11.12 37.95
N ILE A 370 -0.03 11.18 36.67
CA ILE A 370 1.21 11.86 36.28
C ILE A 370 0.81 13.26 35.81
N ALA A 371 1.29 14.29 36.52
CA ALA A 371 1.06 15.68 36.17
C ALA A 371 1.78 16.01 34.87
N ARG A 372 1.04 16.43 33.83
CA ARG A 372 1.61 17.02 32.61
C ARG A 372 2.03 18.45 32.91
N THR A 373 3.27 18.80 32.58
CA THR A 373 3.71 20.20 32.54
C THR A 373 3.13 20.84 31.28
N HIS A 374 2.21 21.80 31.46
CA HIS A 374 1.80 22.73 30.41
C HIS A 374 3.00 23.62 30.05
N ASP A 375 3.42 23.61 28.79
CA ASP A 375 4.23 24.71 28.23
C ASP A 375 3.31 25.49 27.29
N ASP A 376 2.72 26.57 27.80
CA ASP A 376 1.92 27.50 27.02
C ASP A 376 2.85 28.35 26.15
N ARG A 377 2.95 28.03 24.86
CA ARG A 377 3.43 28.97 23.84
C ARG A 377 2.47 29.02 22.65
N GLY A 378 1.51 29.93 22.78
CA GLY A 378 1.11 30.92 21.78
C GLY A 378 0.88 30.44 20.34
N ASP A 379 -0.40 30.18 20.07
CA ASP A 379 -1.05 30.25 18.77
C ASP A 379 -0.84 31.65 18.14
N ASP A 380 -0.21 31.71 16.95
CA ASP A 380 -0.28 32.83 15.99
C ASP A 380 0.46 32.44 14.69
N GLY A 381 -0.23 31.74 13.77
CA GLY A 381 0.40 31.39 12.47
C GLY A 381 -0.51 30.91 11.33
N HIS A 382 -1.80 30.70 11.56
CA HIS A 382 -2.65 30.01 10.57
C HIS A 382 -3.45 30.94 9.63
N GLY A 383 -3.30 32.26 9.76
CA GLY A 383 -4.01 33.25 8.93
C GLY A 383 -3.35 33.59 7.58
N ALA A 384 -2.09 33.23 7.35
CA ALA A 384 -1.32 33.74 6.20
C ALA A 384 -1.26 32.80 4.99
N ILE A 385 -1.46 31.48 5.17
CA ILE A 385 -1.22 30.48 4.11
C ILE A 385 -2.47 30.23 3.24
N VAL A 386 -3.68 30.40 3.79
CA VAL A 386 -4.95 30.20 3.06
C VAL A 386 -5.22 31.34 2.06
N GLY A 387 -4.71 32.55 2.31
CA GLY A 387 -4.91 33.70 1.42
C GLY A 387 -4.14 33.63 0.10
N THR A 388 -2.94 33.04 0.10
CA THR A 388 -2.06 33.02 -1.09
C THR A 388 -2.49 32.02 -2.17
N ALA A 389 -3.08 30.88 -1.79
CA ALA A 389 -3.54 29.87 -2.75
C ALA A 389 -4.78 30.32 -3.54
N ALA A 390 -5.71 31.04 -2.88
CA ALA A 390 -6.93 31.54 -3.51
C ALA A 390 -6.64 32.64 -4.57
N VAL A 391 -5.64 33.49 -4.32
CA VAL A 391 -5.23 34.55 -5.25
C VAL A 391 -4.56 33.96 -6.50
N LEU A 392 -3.75 32.91 -6.36
CA LEU A 392 -3.09 32.25 -7.49
C LEU A 392 -4.09 31.49 -8.39
N ALA A 393 -5.10 30.84 -7.80
CA ALA A 393 -6.16 30.18 -8.55
C ALA A 393 -7.01 31.20 -9.36
N ALA A 394 -7.35 32.34 -8.76
CA ALA A 394 -8.08 33.40 -9.46
C ALA A 394 -7.27 34.00 -10.62
N LEU A 395 -5.95 34.19 -10.46
CA LEU A 395 -5.08 34.73 -11.49
C LEU A 395 -4.95 33.77 -12.71
N ALA A 396 -4.90 32.46 -12.46
CA ALA A 396 -4.86 31.44 -13.51
C ALA A 396 -6.15 31.45 -14.38
N VAL A 397 -7.32 31.66 -13.78
CA VAL A 397 -8.60 31.77 -14.50
C VAL A 397 -8.66 33.03 -15.38
N VAL A 398 -8.14 34.15 -14.91
CA VAL A 398 -8.07 35.40 -15.70
C VAL A 398 -7.13 35.25 -16.90
N ILE A 399 -5.97 34.62 -16.71
CA ILE A 399 -5.02 34.36 -17.81
C ILE A 399 -5.60 33.36 -18.82
N GLY A 400 -6.26 32.30 -18.35
CA GLY A 400 -6.93 31.32 -19.20
C GLY A 400 -8.01 31.95 -20.09
N THR A 401 -8.87 32.78 -19.51
CA THR A 401 -9.95 33.45 -20.25
C THR A 401 -9.41 34.47 -21.27
N ALA A 402 -8.38 35.25 -20.91
CA ALA A 402 -7.76 36.21 -21.83
C ALA A 402 -7.11 35.53 -23.06
N THR A 403 -6.46 34.37 -22.89
CA THR A 403 -5.84 33.65 -24.02
C THR A 403 -6.86 33.06 -24.99
N ILE A 404 -8.03 32.62 -24.49
CA ILE A 404 -9.15 32.14 -25.32
C ILE A 404 -9.74 33.31 -26.12
N SER A 405 -9.93 34.47 -25.49
CA SER A 405 -10.47 35.67 -26.16
C SER A 405 -9.53 36.21 -27.25
N VAL A 406 -8.21 36.21 -27.03
CA VAL A 406 -7.22 36.64 -28.03
C VAL A 406 -7.14 35.65 -29.21
N ARG A 407 -7.21 34.34 -28.96
CA ARG A 407 -7.27 33.32 -30.03
C ARG A 407 -8.56 33.43 -30.85
N ALA A 408 -9.70 33.66 -30.20
CA ALA A 408 -10.98 33.87 -30.88
C ALA A 408 -11.00 35.19 -31.68
N GLY A 409 -10.40 36.26 -31.16
CA GLY A 409 -10.27 37.55 -31.84
C GLY A 409 -9.35 37.51 -33.06
N ARG A 410 -8.22 36.79 -32.99
CA ARG A 410 -7.33 36.57 -34.14
C ARG A 410 -7.98 35.77 -35.27
N ARG A 411 -8.81 34.77 -34.94
CA ARG A 411 -9.60 34.02 -35.94
C ARG A 411 -10.66 34.87 -36.66
N ARG A 412 -11.02 36.03 -36.09
CA ARG A 412 -11.99 36.99 -36.66
C ARG A 412 -11.33 38.22 -37.30
N GLY A 413 -10.01 38.18 -37.56
CA GLY A 413 -9.30 39.22 -38.33
C GLY A 413 -9.00 40.52 -37.57
N TRP A 414 -8.96 40.49 -36.23
CA TRP A 414 -8.73 41.70 -35.43
C TRP A 414 -7.26 42.18 -35.49
N VAL A 415 -7.04 43.48 -35.78
CA VAL A 415 -5.71 44.13 -35.79
C VAL A 415 -5.66 45.22 -34.70
N ALA A 416 -4.69 45.12 -33.78
CA ALA A 416 -4.53 46.05 -32.66
C ALA A 416 -3.90 47.39 -33.11
N GLY A 417 -4.56 48.51 -32.84
CA GLY A 417 -4.08 49.86 -33.18
C GLY A 417 -2.91 50.33 -32.31
N ARG A 418 -1.82 50.82 -32.93
CA ARG A 418 -0.68 51.43 -32.22
C ARG A 418 -0.99 52.90 -31.88
N ARG A 419 -1.02 53.25 -30.59
CA ARG A 419 -0.96 54.66 -30.13
C ARG A 419 0.50 55.14 -30.12
N ARG A 420 0.78 56.27 -30.79
CA ARG A 420 2.07 56.99 -30.74
C ARG A 420 2.26 57.63 -29.36
N ARG A 421 3.39 57.37 -28.70
CA ARG A 421 3.84 58.11 -27.50
C ARG A 421 4.69 59.31 -27.94
N ARG A 422 4.36 60.52 -27.46
CA ARG A 422 5.27 61.67 -27.44
C ARG A 422 6.04 61.64 -26.11
N ALA A 423 7.35 61.76 -26.18
CA ALA A 423 8.27 61.80 -25.05
C ALA A 423 8.22 63.18 -24.36
N VAL A 424 8.36 63.18 -23.04
CA VAL A 424 8.69 64.36 -22.22
C VAL A 424 10.05 64.08 -21.59
N ASP A 425 10.93 65.07 -21.68
CA ASP A 425 12.36 65.06 -21.42
C ASP A 425 12.62 65.48 -19.95
N GLU A 426 13.24 64.64 -19.14
CA GLU A 426 13.60 64.92 -17.74
C GLU A 426 15.04 65.44 -17.65
N ARG A 427 15.21 66.63 -17.08
CA ARG A 427 16.53 67.21 -16.77
C ARG A 427 17.10 66.65 -15.48
N GLU A 428 18.37 66.29 -15.59
CA GLU A 428 19.34 65.80 -14.61
C GLU A 428 19.59 66.77 -13.44
N VAL A 429 19.60 66.25 -12.20
CA VAL A 429 20.21 66.90 -11.02
C VAL A 429 21.02 65.86 -10.23
N ARG A 430 22.31 66.15 -10.07
CA ARG A 430 23.33 65.31 -9.42
C ARG A 430 23.25 65.34 -7.88
N PRO A 431 23.80 64.32 -7.18
CA PRO A 431 23.77 64.20 -5.72
C PRO A 431 24.97 64.92 -5.03
N HIS A 432 24.77 65.30 -3.76
CA HIS A 432 25.84 65.76 -2.85
C HIS A 432 25.84 64.90 -1.56
N PRO A 433 27.02 64.53 -1.01
CA PRO A 433 27.12 63.49 0.01
C PRO A 433 27.23 64.00 1.47
N ALA A 434 26.77 63.13 2.38
CA ALA A 434 27.23 62.81 3.75
C ALA A 434 27.69 63.93 4.71
N GLN A 435 27.09 63.96 5.91
CA GLN A 435 27.83 64.10 7.16
C GLN A 435 27.25 63.22 8.29
N LEU A 436 28.19 62.66 9.05
CA LEU A 436 28.05 61.85 10.25
C LEU A 436 27.66 62.71 11.46
N GLY A 437 26.91 62.11 12.39
CA GLY A 437 26.60 62.62 13.72
C GLY A 437 25.71 61.64 14.46
#